data_AF-A0AAD1W115-F1
#
_entry.id   AF-A0AAD1W115-F1
#
_cell.length_a   1.000
_cell.length_b   1.000
_cell.length_c   1.000
_cell.angle_alpha   90.00
_cell.angle_beta   90.00
_cell.angle_gamma   90.00
#
_symmetry.space_group_name_H-M   'P 1'
#
loop_
_entity.id
_entity.type
_entity.pdbx_description
1 polymer ?
#
loop_
_entity_poly.entity_id
_entity_poly.type
_entity_poly.pdbx_seq_one_letter_code
_entity_poly.pdbx_strand_id
1 'polypeptide(L)'
;TDLTWLGQTTELKISLQPIKYLGVKLTSNPDNLYAENNLSIINTLLKDLDTWHEKPISWIGRLHSIKMNLMPCFLFLFEALPIKVTKEDLKMLQTAIDDFIWARK
;
A
#
# COMPACT_ATOMS: atom_id res chain seq x y z
N THR A 1 22.20 -25.92 35.38
CA THR A 1 21.39 -24.75 34.98
C THR A 1 20.47 -25.20 33.87
N ASP A 2 19.21 -25.44 34.22
CA ASP A 2 18.21 -26.04 33.34
C ASP A 2 17.82 -25.10 32.18
N LEU A 3 18.02 -25.57 30.96
CA LEU A 3 17.65 -24.90 29.70
C LEU A 3 16.19 -25.21 29.29
N THR A 4 15.37 -25.75 30.20
CA THR A 4 14.00 -26.21 29.94
C THR A 4 13.04 -25.10 29.52
N TRP A 5 13.38 -23.83 29.77
CA TRP A 5 12.62 -22.66 29.31
C TRP A 5 12.73 -22.38 27.81
N LEU A 6 13.77 -22.89 27.13
CA LEU A 6 13.97 -22.68 25.68
C LEU A 6 13.05 -23.58 24.82
N GLY A 7 12.34 -24.52 25.43
CA GLY A 7 11.47 -25.49 24.74
C GLY A 7 9.98 -25.14 24.75
N GLN A 8 9.56 -24.01 25.32
CA GLN A 8 8.17 -23.58 25.25
C GLN A 8 7.86 -23.02 23.86
N THR A 9 7.54 -23.91 22.91
CA THR A 9 6.85 -23.51 21.69
C THR A 9 5.45 -23.07 22.08
N THR A 10 5.25 -21.76 22.28
CA THR A 10 3.90 -21.21 22.34
C THR A 10 3.22 -21.50 21.02
N GLU A 11 2.30 -22.45 21.00
CA GLU A 11 1.42 -22.70 19.87
C GLU A 11 0.66 -21.40 19.58
N LEU A 12 1.06 -20.72 18.50
CA LEU A 12 0.33 -19.55 18.03
C LEU A 12 -1.05 -20.03 17.59
N LYS A 13 -2.07 -19.74 18.40
CA LYS A 13 -3.47 -20.03 18.08
C LYS A 13 -3.89 -19.05 16.98
N ILE A 14 -3.68 -19.44 15.72
CA ILE A 14 -4.08 -18.62 14.56
C ILE A 14 -5.61 -18.56 14.58
N SER A 15 -6.13 -17.38 14.94
CA SER A 15 -7.55 -17.10 14.81
C SER A 15 -7.88 -17.03 13.32
N LEU A 16 -8.95 -17.69 12.88
CA LEU A 16 -9.47 -17.59 11.52
C LEU A 16 -10.06 -16.19 11.22
N GLN A 17 -10.25 -15.37 12.25
CA GLN A 17 -10.80 -14.02 12.12
C GLN A 17 -9.72 -13.05 11.61
N PRO A 18 -10.05 -12.16 10.64
CA PRO A 18 -9.13 -11.15 10.17
C PRO A 18 -8.77 -10.17 11.29
N ILE A 19 -7.49 -9.86 11.43
CA ILE A 19 -6.96 -8.94 12.46
C ILE A 19 -6.48 -7.68 11.76
N LYS A 20 -6.74 -6.50 12.35
CA LYS A 20 -6.18 -5.24 11.85
C LYS A 20 -4.95 -4.85 12.66
N TYR A 21 -3.81 -4.69 12.00
CA TYR A 21 -2.55 -4.25 12.60
C TYR A 21 -1.92 -3.13 11.75
N LEU A 22 -1.58 -2.00 12.37
CA LEU A 22 -1.00 -0.83 11.69
C LEU A 22 -1.77 -0.37 10.44
N GLY A 23 -3.10 -0.51 10.45
CA GLY A 23 -3.95 -0.17 9.32
C GLY A 23 -4.14 -1.29 8.29
N VAL A 24 -3.30 -2.32 8.33
CA VAL A 24 -3.35 -3.50 7.45
C VAL A 24 -4.25 -4.57 8.04
N LYS A 25 -5.17 -5.10 7.23
CA LYS A 25 -5.97 -6.30 7.56
C LYS A 25 -5.19 -7.55 7.20
N LEU A 26 -4.84 -8.32 8.22
CA LEU A 26 -4.23 -9.63 8.10
C LEU A 26 -5.33 -10.69 8.06
N THR A 27 -5.43 -11.36 6.93
CA THR A 27 -6.35 -12.49 6.69
C THR A 27 -5.59 -13.80 6.79
N SER A 28 -6.27 -14.87 7.22
CA SER A 28 -5.65 -16.21 7.25
C SER A 28 -5.34 -16.75 5.84
N ASN A 29 -6.10 -16.31 4.83
CA ASN A 29 -5.81 -16.62 3.43
C ASN A 29 -4.88 -15.54 2.84
N PRO A 30 -3.66 -15.88 2.37
CA PRO A 30 -2.75 -14.94 1.76
C PRO A 30 -3.28 -14.30 0.47
N ASP A 31 -4.16 -14.98 -0.26
CA ASP A 31 -4.72 -14.47 -1.53
C ASP A 31 -5.60 -13.23 -1.30
N ASN A 32 -6.23 -13.12 -0.14
CA ASN A 32 -7.10 -12.00 0.21
C ASN A 32 -6.32 -10.76 0.69
N LEU A 33 -5.06 -10.93 1.10
CA LEU A 33 -4.26 -9.81 1.65
C LEU A 33 -4.08 -8.68 0.62
N TYR A 34 -3.95 -9.02 -0.66
CA TYR A 34 -3.82 -8.03 -1.73
C TYR A 34 -5.10 -7.23 -1.93
N ALA A 35 -6.22 -7.92 -2.13
CA ALA A 35 -7.51 -7.30 -2.41
C ALA A 35 -8.03 -6.44 -1.24
N GLU A 36 -7.81 -6.89 0.00
CA GLU A 36 -8.29 -6.17 1.18
C GLU A 36 -7.46 -4.94 1.58
N ASN A 37 -6.19 -4.86 1.12
CA ASN A 37 -5.26 -3.80 1.53
C ASN A 37 -4.72 -3.00 0.35
N ASN A 38 -3.86 -3.61 -0.47
CA ASN A 38 -3.14 -2.93 -1.54
C ASN A 38 -4.10 -2.27 -2.54
N LEU A 39 -5.10 -3.02 -3.00
CA LEU A 39 -6.07 -2.53 -3.99
C LEU A 39 -6.88 -1.34 -3.45
N SER A 40 -7.27 -1.37 -2.17
CA SER A 40 -7.97 -0.25 -1.52
C SER A 40 -7.10 1.01 -1.45
N ILE A 41 -5.82 0.85 -1.14
CA ILE A 41 -4.89 1.97 -1.05
C ILE A 41 -4.64 2.55 -2.44
N ILE A 42 -4.39 1.71 -3.45
CA ILE A 42 -4.24 2.13 -4.86
C ILE A 42 -5.44 2.97 -5.31
N ASN A 43 -6.66 2.49 -5.08
CA ASN A 43 -7.89 3.22 -5.46
C ASN A 43 -8.01 4.58 -4.74
N THR A 44 -7.56 4.67 -3.49
CA THR A 44 -7.56 5.93 -2.74
C THR A 44 -6.57 6.92 -3.36
N LEU A 45 -5.37 6.46 -3.71
CA LEU A 45 -4.34 7.30 -4.34
C LEU A 45 -4.80 7.82 -5.72
N LEU A 46 -5.47 6.99 -6.51
CA LEU A 46 -6.04 7.40 -7.80
C LEU A 46 -7.09 8.52 -7.62
N LYS A 47 -7.96 8.38 -6.62
CA LYS A 47 -8.97 9.39 -6.29
C LYS A 47 -8.34 10.71 -5.80
N ASP A 48 -7.29 10.62 -4.99
CA ASP A 48 -6.55 11.79 -4.51
C ASP A 48 -5.86 12.53 -5.67
N LEU A 49 -5.24 11.78 -6.60
CA LEU A 49 -4.65 12.33 -7.83
C LEU A 49 -5.70 13.05 -8.69
N ASP A 50 -6.87 12.46 -8.89
CA ASP A 50 -7.97 13.09 -9.61
C ASP A 50 -8.45 14.38 -8.90
N THR A 51 -8.51 14.37 -7.58
CA THR A 51 -8.91 15.56 -6.79
C THR A 51 -7.85 16.66 -6.88
N TRP A 52 -6.57 16.32 -6.85
CA TRP A 52 -5.47 17.28 -6.99
C TRP A 52 -5.33 17.79 -8.42
N HIS A 53 -5.72 16.99 -9.41
CA HIS A 53 -5.64 17.37 -10.81
C HIS A 53 -6.43 18.66 -11.09
N GLU A 54 -7.60 18.83 -10.47
CA GLU A 54 -8.45 20.02 -10.58
C GLU A 54 -7.82 21.28 -9.96
N LYS A 55 -6.78 21.14 -9.14
CA LYS A 55 -6.14 22.28 -8.47
C LYS A 55 -5.12 22.98 -9.40
N PRO A 56 -5.04 24.32 -9.35
CA PRO A 56 -4.05 25.09 -10.12
C PRO A 56 -2.67 24.97 -9.46
N ILE A 57 -2.02 23.82 -9.63
CA ILE A 57 -0.68 23.52 -9.11
C ILE A 57 0.31 23.59 -10.28
N SER A 58 1.43 24.30 -10.08
CA SER A 58 2.52 24.36 -11.06
C SER A 58 3.12 22.97 -11.31
N TRP A 59 3.73 22.77 -12.47
CA TRP A 59 4.43 21.54 -12.82
C TRP A 59 5.38 21.06 -11.71
N ILE A 60 6.25 21.95 -11.21
CA ILE A 60 7.21 21.60 -10.17
C ILE A 60 6.53 21.31 -8.82
N GLY A 61 5.39 21.98 -8.57
CA GLY A 61 4.54 21.71 -7.41
C GLY A 61 3.93 20.31 -7.47
N ARG A 62 3.44 19.89 -8.64
CA ARG A 62 2.87 18.54 -8.84
C ARG A 62 3.92 17.43 -8.59
N LEU A 63 5.13 17.63 -9.10
CA LEU A 63 6.24 16.69 -8.84
C LEU A 63 6.57 16.58 -7.34
N HIS A 64 6.64 17.71 -6.64
CA HIS A 64 6.86 17.70 -5.19
C HIS A 64 5.70 17.08 -4.43
N SER A 65 4.45 17.33 -4.83
CA SER A 65 3.27 16.72 -4.22
C SER A 65 3.29 15.20 -4.32
N ILE A 66 3.64 14.65 -5.49
CA ILE A 66 3.80 13.20 -5.67
C ILE A 66 4.92 12.67 -4.79
N LYS A 67 6.08 13.33 -4.82
CA LYS A 67 7.26 12.91 -4.05
C LYS A 67 6.98 12.91 -2.54
N MET A 68 6.21 13.87 -2.05
CA MET A 68 5.91 13.99 -0.62
C MET A 68 4.74 13.11 -0.15
N ASN A 69 3.71 12.93 -0.97
CA ASN A 69 2.49 12.23 -0.53
C ASN A 69 2.43 10.79 -1.05
N LEU A 70 2.72 10.54 -2.33
CA LEU A 70 2.59 9.19 -2.90
C LEU A 70 3.79 8.30 -2.60
N MET A 71 5.00 8.86 -2.61
CA MET A 71 6.23 8.08 -2.39
C MET A 71 6.24 7.35 -1.03
N PRO A 72 5.88 7.99 0.11
CA PRO A 72 5.81 7.29 1.39
C PRO A 72 4.72 6.22 1.43
N CYS A 73 3.58 6.43 0.76
CA CYS A 73 2.52 5.43 0.66
C CYS A 73 2.98 4.20 -0.12
N PHE A 74 3.67 4.38 -1.25
CA PHE A 74 4.24 3.25 -2.00
C PHE A 74 5.28 2.49 -1.19
N LEU A 75 6.18 3.21 -0.50
CA LEU A 75 7.15 2.57 0.37
C LEU A 75 6.46 1.72 1.44
N PHE A 76 5.44 2.26 2.10
CA PHE A 76 4.66 1.51 3.08
C PHE A 76 4.00 0.26 2.47
N LEU A 77 3.42 0.35 1.28
CA LEU A 77 2.81 -0.81 0.61
C LEU A 77 3.81 -1.93 0.34
N PHE A 78 5.01 -1.57 -0.15
CA PHE A 78 6.04 -2.55 -0.48
C PHE A 78 6.72 -3.17 0.76
N GLU A 79 6.81 -2.41 1.85
CA GLU A 79 7.48 -2.85 3.08
C GLU A 79 6.52 -3.55 4.06
N ALA A 80 5.22 -3.19 4.08
CA ALA A 80 4.29 -3.69 5.09
C ALA A 80 3.92 -5.17 4.91
N LEU A 81 3.90 -5.66 3.67
CA LEU A 81 3.60 -7.06 3.37
C LEU A 81 4.49 -7.55 2.23
N PRO A 82 5.09 -8.76 2.33
CA PRO A 82 5.88 -9.35 1.25
C PRO A 82 4.97 -9.91 0.14
N ILE A 83 4.08 -9.07 -0.41
CA ILE A 83 3.13 -9.41 -1.46
C ILE A 83 3.68 -8.90 -2.79
N LYS A 84 3.57 -9.73 -3.82
CA LYS A 84 3.92 -9.34 -5.17
C LYS A 84 2.87 -8.36 -5.70
N VAL A 85 3.26 -7.11 -5.87
CA VAL A 85 2.48 -6.14 -6.65
C VAL A 85 2.59 -6.53 -8.14
N THR A 86 1.46 -6.56 -8.84
CA THR A 86 1.46 -6.97 -10.24
C THR A 86 2.03 -5.87 -11.12
N LYS A 87 2.51 -6.24 -12.31
CA LYS A 87 2.97 -5.24 -13.30
C LYS A 87 1.84 -4.35 -13.78
N GLU A 88 0.59 -4.84 -13.74
CA GLU A 88 -0.60 -4.10 -14.17
C GLU A 88 -0.92 -2.97 -13.20
N ASP A 89 -0.83 -3.23 -11.90
CA ASP A 89 -1.01 -2.21 -10.86
C ASP A 89 0.02 -1.08 -10.99
N LEU A 90 1.29 -1.44 -11.20
CA LEU A 90 2.36 -0.47 -11.37
C LEU A 90 2.16 0.38 -12.63
N LYS A 91 1.71 -0.23 -13.73
CA LYS A 91 1.39 0.51 -14.95
C LYS A 91 0.22 1.47 -14.73
N MET A 92 -0.84 1.02 -14.07
CA MET A 92 -2.00 1.87 -13.76
C MET A 92 -1.61 3.09 -12.93
N LEU A 93 -0.81 2.88 -11.88
CA LEU A 93 -0.28 3.96 -11.04
C LEU A 93 0.63 4.90 -11.83
N GLN A 94 1.52 4.36 -12.67
CA GLN A 94 2.42 5.15 -13.50
C GLN A 94 1.64 6.04 -14.48
N THR A 95 0.66 5.48 -15.19
CA THR A 95 -0.21 6.25 -16.09
C THR A 95 -0.94 7.37 -15.34
N ALA A 96 -1.52 7.10 -14.16
CA ALA A 96 -2.22 8.14 -13.39
C ALA A 96 -1.28 9.24 -12.88
N ILE A 97 -0.06 8.88 -12.49
CA ILE A 97 0.98 9.85 -12.08
C ILE A 97 1.38 10.71 -13.28
N ASP A 98 1.65 10.11 -14.44
CA ASP A 98 2.01 10.82 -15.65
C ASP A 98 0.88 11.78 -16.07
N ASP A 99 -0.37 11.31 -16.08
CA ASP A 99 -1.55 12.12 -16.38
C ASP A 99 -1.68 13.31 -15.42
N PHE A 100 -1.45 13.10 -14.13
CA PHE A 100 -1.48 14.18 -13.14
C PHE A 100 -0.34 15.18 -13.35
N ILE A 101 0.87 14.69 -13.55
CA ILE A 101 2.08 15.49 -13.79
C ILE A 101 1.88 16.39 -15.01
N TRP A 102 1.43 15.81 -16.14
CA TRP A 102 1.25 16.51 -17.42
C TRP A 102 -0.11 17.21 -17.58
N ALA A 103 -1.00 17.10 -16.60
CA ALA A 103 -2.36 17.62 -16.63
C ALA A 103 -3.17 17.12 -17.85
N ARG A 104 -3.04 15.81 -18.15
CA ARG A 104 -3.73 15.10 -19.23
C ARG A 104 -3.52 15.72 -20.63
N LYS A 105 -2.30 16.21 -20.89
CA LYS A 105 -1.84 16.66 -22.22
C LYS A 105 -1.01 15.59 -22.94
#